data_AF-A0A7X6XT26-F1
#
_entry.id   AF-A0A7X6XT26-F1
#
_cell.length_a   1.000
_cell.length_b   1.000
_cell.length_c   1.000
_cell.angle_alpha   90.00
_cell.angle_beta   90.00
_cell.angle_gamma   90.00
#
_symmetry.space_group_name_H-M   'P 1'
#
loop_
_entity.id
_entity.type
_entity.pdbx_description
1 polymer ?
#
loop_
_entity_poly.entity_id
_entity_poly.type
_entity_poly.pdbx_seq_one_letter_code
_entity_poly.pdbx_strand_id
1 'polypeptide(L)'
;MKNPVPQVFDQSYLSQQQNLIKSIKEVVHYRIIEKEVLEDREKYKIALYSRMDDFSKVFDMIGYLSSEEKQNLIEANQLLKDIFIRGLFEIDSKDYFVHNANLIITADMDSGKQPESRQVIKSIVIDAFYEYYDYNVEVDVEIPAEALKAEEIVVE
;
A
#
# COMPACT_ATOMS: atom_id res chain seq x y z
N MET A 1 9.19 18.45 20.61
CA MET A 1 8.21 18.82 19.56
C MET A 1 6.83 18.27 19.95
N LYS A 2 5.72 18.90 19.53
CA LYS A 2 4.37 18.34 19.75
C LYS A 2 4.20 17.09 18.88
N ASN A 3 3.55 16.05 19.43
CA ASN A 3 3.23 14.82 18.73
C ASN A 3 2.55 15.12 17.37
N PRO A 4 3.15 14.74 16.22
CA PRO A 4 2.62 15.05 14.91
C PRO A 4 1.50 14.09 14.46
N VAL A 5 1.22 13.01 15.21
CA VAL A 5 0.18 12.02 14.85
C VAL A 5 -1.18 12.64 14.48
N PRO A 6 -1.68 13.69 15.17
CA PRO A 6 -2.94 14.35 14.77
C PRO A 6 -2.85 15.12 13.44
N GLN A 7 -1.65 15.51 13.00
CA GLN A 7 -1.40 16.14 11.69
C GLN A 7 -1.24 15.10 10.58
N VAL A 8 -0.82 13.87 10.90
CA VAL A 8 -0.64 12.76 9.95
C VAL A 8 -1.96 11.99 9.71
N PHE A 9 -2.85 11.98 10.70
CA PHE A 9 -4.15 11.27 10.65
C PHE A 9 -5.33 12.23 10.87
N ASP A 10 -5.31 13.39 10.20
CA ASP A 10 -6.37 14.37 10.32
C ASP A 10 -7.67 13.93 9.60
N GLN A 11 -8.75 14.71 9.76
CA GLN A 11 -10.03 14.41 9.08
C GLN A 11 -9.91 14.42 7.56
N SER A 12 -8.96 15.19 7.00
CA SER A 12 -8.71 15.24 5.56
C SER A 12 -8.14 13.91 5.10
N TYR A 13 -7.12 13.38 5.80
CA TYR A 13 -6.56 12.06 5.56
C TYR A 13 -7.60 10.96 5.69
N LEU A 14 -8.38 10.95 6.77
CA LEU A 14 -9.41 9.92 6.98
C LEU A 14 -10.48 9.95 5.89
N SER A 15 -10.85 11.14 5.42
CA SER A 15 -11.80 11.30 4.31
C SER A 15 -11.20 10.86 2.96
N GLN A 16 -9.91 11.13 2.71
CA GLN A 16 -9.18 10.63 1.55
C GLN A 16 -9.13 9.10 1.56
N GLN A 17 -8.84 8.47 2.71
CA GLN A 17 -8.85 7.02 2.87
C GLN A 17 -10.24 6.41 2.60
N GLN A 18 -11.32 7.06 3.03
CA GLN A 18 -12.68 6.57 2.72
C GLN A 18 -13.03 6.66 1.24
N ASN A 19 -12.61 7.72 0.55
CA ASN A 19 -12.79 7.84 -0.90
C ASN A 19 -11.93 6.84 -1.66
N LEU A 20 -10.72 6.56 -1.15
CA LEU A 20 -9.80 5.54 -1.66
C LEU A 20 -10.47 4.15 -1.64
N ILE A 21 -11.10 3.78 -0.51
CA ILE A 21 -11.83 2.52 -0.38
C ILE A 21 -12.98 2.41 -1.40
N LYS A 22 -13.67 3.50 -1.75
CA LYS A 22 -14.78 3.46 -2.71
C LYS A 22 -14.31 3.16 -4.12
N SER A 23 -13.25 3.82 -4.59
CA SER A 23 -12.77 3.60 -5.96
C SER A 23 -12.00 2.28 -6.11
N ILE A 24 -11.43 1.74 -5.02
CA ILE A 24 -10.79 0.42 -5.00
C ILE A 24 -11.81 -0.73 -5.16
N LYS A 25 -13.07 -0.55 -4.72
CA LYS A 25 -14.12 -1.58 -4.86
C LYS A 25 -14.41 -1.96 -6.31
N GLU A 26 -14.13 -1.08 -7.26
CA GLU A 26 -14.36 -1.35 -8.68
C GLU A 26 -13.28 -2.25 -9.30
N VAL A 27 -12.08 -2.27 -8.70
CA VAL A 27 -10.91 -3.01 -9.23
C VAL A 27 -10.51 -4.20 -8.36
N VAL A 28 -10.98 -4.26 -7.11
CA VAL A 28 -10.69 -5.36 -6.18
C VAL A 28 -11.80 -6.39 -6.19
N HIS A 29 -11.40 -7.62 -6.51
CA HIS A 29 -12.21 -8.81 -6.38
C HIS A 29 -11.72 -9.62 -5.18
N TYR A 30 -12.65 -10.10 -4.37
CA TYR A 30 -12.30 -10.95 -3.23
C TYR A 30 -13.29 -12.10 -3.05
N ARG A 31 -12.83 -13.16 -2.40
CA ARG A 31 -13.65 -14.30 -2.00
C ARG A 31 -13.19 -14.83 -0.65
N ILE A 32 -14.14 -15.09 0.24
CA ILE A 32 -13.87 -15.87 1.44
C ILE A 32 -13.66 -17.33 1.01
N ILE A 33 -12.48 -17.86 1.28
CA ILE A 33 -12.08 -19.21 0.88
C ILE A 33 -12.23 -20.22 2.01
N GLU A 34 -12.05 -19.78 3.24
CA GLU A 34 -12.12 -20.63 4.42
C GLU A 34 -12.57 -19.81 5.64
N LYS A 35 -13.24 -20.50 6.56
CA LYS A 35 -13.56 -20.01 7.89
C LYS A 35 -12.92 -20.96 8.88
N GLU A 36 -11.98 -20.48 9.67
CA GLU A 36 -11.20 -21.29 10.61
C GLU A 36 -11.50 -20.86 12.05
N VAL A 37 -11.60 -21.82 12.97
CA VAL A 37 -11.77 -21.55 14.40
C VAL A 37 -10.56 -22.12 15.13
N LEU A 38 -9.73 -21.22 15.66
CA LEU A 38 -8.55 -21.54 16.46
C LEU A 38 -8.70 -20.87 17.82
N GLU A 39 -8.67 -21.64 18.91
CA GLU A 39 -8.53 -21.11 20.28
C GLU A 39 -9.51 -19.95 20.62
N ASP A 40 -10.81 -20.13 20.35
CA ASP A 40 -11.88 -19.14 20.53
C ASP A 40 -11.78 -17.86 19.67
N ARG A 41 -10.88 -17.85 18.69
CA ARG A 41 -10.81 -16.85 17.61
C ARG A 41 -11.24 -17.47 16.30
N GLU A 42 -12.25 -16.87 15.73
CA GLU A 42 -12.78 -17.25 14.43
C GLU A 42 -12.15 -16.31 13.40
N LYS A 43 -11.57 -16.88 12.34
CA LYS A 43 -10.88 -16.16 11.28
C LYS A 43 -11.50 -16.46 9.92
N TYR A 44 -11.55 -15.46 9.06
CA TYR A 44 -11.82 -15.61 7.64
C TYR A 44 -10.51 -15.59 6.86
N LYS A 45 -10.27 -16.61 6.05
CA LYS A 45 -9.28 -16.53 4.98
C LYS A 45 -9.94 -15.97 3.73
N ILE A 46 -9.36 -14.90 3.20
CA ILE A 46 -9.87 -14.17 2.05
C ILE A 46 -8.81 -14.19 0.95
N ALA A 47 -9.18 -14.69 -0.22
CA ALA A 47 -8.39 -14.49 -1.43
C ALA A 47 -8.78 -13.17 -2.09
N LEU A 48 -7.78 -12.39 -2.47
CA LEU A 48 -7.92 -11.10 -3.14
C LEU A 48 -7.22 -11.13 -4.48
N TYR A 49 -7.82 -10.49 -5.47
CA TYR A 49 -7.24 -10.19 -6.76
C TYR A 49 -7.63 -8.77 -7.19
N SER A 50 -6.66 -8.01 -7.68
CA SER A 50 -6.85 -6.70 -8.28
C SER A 50 -6.01 -6.60 -9.54
N ARG A 51 -6.55 -5.93 -10.55
CA ARG A 51 -5.81 -5.50 -11.74
C ARG A 51 -6.05 -4.01 -11.91
N MET A 52 -4.96 -3.28 -12.13
CA MET A 52 -4.99 -1.86 -12.42
C MET A 52 -4.22 -1.62 -13.71
N ASP A 53 -4.88 -0.94 -14.65
CA ASP A 53 -4.33 -0.47 -15.93
C ASP A 53 -4.30 1.07 -15.99
N ASP A 54 -5.08 1.74 -15.15
CA ASP A 54 -5.09 3.19 -14.96
C ASP A 54 -4.59 3.59 -13.56
N PHE A 55 -3.31 3.92 -13.49
CA PHE A 55 -2.64 4.31 -12.24
C PHE A 55 -2.87 5.76 -11.85
N SER A 56 -3.42 6.60 -12.74
CA SER A 56 -3.72 7.99 -12.39
C SER A 56 -4.65 8.06 -11.17
N LYS A 57 -5.60 7.13 -11.09
CA LYS A 57 -6.51 6.97 -9.96
C LYS A 57 -5.80 6.63 -8.65
N VAL A 58 -4.74 5.83 -8.71
CA VAL A 58 -3.94 5.41 -7.54
C VAL A 58 -3.00 6.54 -7.07
N PHE A 59 -2.45 7.34 -7.99
CA PHE A 59 -1.59 8.46 -7.63
C PHE A 59 -2.36 9.66 -7.11
N ASP A 60 -3.55 9.94 -7.66
CA ASP A 60 -4.48 10.95 -7.11
C ASP A 60 -4.94 10.60 -5.68
N MET A 61 -4.93 9.31 -5.38
CA MET A 61 -5.27 8.70 -4.09
C MET A 61 -4.16 8.83 -3.05
N ILE A 62 -2.88 8.88 -3.45
CA ILE A 62 -1.74 9.13 -2.55
C ILE A 62 -1.62 10.66 -2.39
N GLY A 63 -2.49 11.22 -1.56
CA GLY A 63 -2.67 12.67 -1.36
C GLY A 63 -1.47 13.43 -0.77
N TYR A 64 -0.35 12.74 -0.51
CA TYR A 64 0.85 13.29 0.12
C TYR A 64 1.98 13.64 -0.83
N LEU A 65 1.86 13.24 -2.09
CA LEU A 65 2.91 13.48 -3.07
C LEU A 65 2.89 14.94 -3.50
N SER A 66 4.06 15.57 -3.48
CA SER A 66 4.29 16.86 -4.11
C SER A 66 3.95 16.80 -5.60
N SER A 67 3.71 17.96 -6.21
CA SER A 67 3.41 18.04 -7.66
C SER A 67 4.52 17.44 -8.52
N GLU A 68 5.77 17.52 -8.07
CA GLU A 68 6.94 16.93 -8.74
C GLU A 68 6.94 15.41 -8.64
N GLU A 69 6.70 14.85 -7.45
CA GLU A 69 6.60 13.40 -7.27
C GLU A 69 5.43 12.80 -8.06
N LYS A 70 4.30 13.51 -8.13
CA LYS A 70 3.17 13.12 -8.97
C LYS A 70 3.53 13.09 -10.44
N GLN A 71 4.28 14.10 -10.92
CA GLN A 71 4.74 14.16 -12.30
C GLN A 71 5.70 13.01 -12.63
N ASN A 72 6.67 12.72 -11.75
CA ASN A 72 7.59 11.60 -11.89
C ASN A 72 6.86 10.25 -11.90
N LEU A 73 5.80 10.11 -11.10
CA LEU A 73 4.96 8.91 -11.08
C LEU A 73 4.08 8.79 -12.32
N ILE A 74 3.58 9.89 -12.87
CA ILE A 74 2.88 9.91 -14.15
C ILE A 74 3.82 9.50 -15.28
N GLU A 75 5.07 9.94 -15.25
CA GLU A 75 6.10 9.55 -16.24
C GLU A 75 6.50 8.08 -16.08
N ALA A 76 6.68 7.60 -14.85
CA ALA A 76 6.89 6.17 -14.57
C ALA A 76 5.66 5.32 -14.97
N ASN A 77 4.46 5.86 -14.82
CA ASN A 77 3.22 5.23 -15.28
C ASN A 77 3.20 5.01 -16.78
N GLN A 78 3.83 5.89 -17.56
CA GLN A 78 3.93 5.66 -18.98
C GLN A 78 4.69 4.37 -19.26
N LEU A 79 5.66 3.98 -18.45
CA LEU A 79 6.40 2.72 -18.61
C LEU A 79 5.66 1.49 -18.07
N LEU A 80 4.61 1.68 -17.28
CA LEU A 80 3.78 0.60 -16.74
C LEU A 80 2.63 0.29 -17.70
N LYS A 81 2.37 -1.00 -17.85
CA LYS A 81 1.23 -1.50 -18.63
C LYS A 81 0.08 -1.90 -17.72
N ASP A 82 0.38 -2.72 -16.72
CA ASP A 82 -0.60 -3.29 -15.80
C ASP A 82 0.09 -3.57 -14.45
N ILE A 83 -0.67 -3.50 -13.36
CA ILE A 83 -0.27 -3.99 -12.03
C ILE A 83 -1.33 -4.96 -11.57
N PHE A 84 -0.87 -6.15 -11.21
CA PHE A 84 -1.66 -7.22 -10.66
C PHE A 84 -1.31 -7.36 -9.19
N ILE A 85 -2.32 -7.38 -8.33
CA ILE A 85 -2.17 -7.71 -6.92
C ILE A 85 -2.98 -8.97 -6.69
N ARG A 86 -2.36 -10.01 -6.15
CA ARG A 86 -3.08 -11.19 -5.68
C ARG A 86 -2.56 -11.57 -4.31
N GLY A 87 -3.43 -12.10 -3.47
CA GLY A 87 -2.99 -12.48 -2.14
C GLY A 87 -4.03 -13.17 -1.30
N LEU A 88 -3.58 -13.62 -0.14
CA LEU A 88 -4.39 -14.24 0.90
C LEU A 88 -4.28 -13.39 2.16
N PHE A 89 -5.44 -13.10 2.75
CA PHE A 89 -5.57 -12.36 3.99
C PHE A 89 -6.24 -13.24 5.03
N GLU A 90 -5.75 -13.20 6.26
CA GLU A 90 -6.41 -13.77 7.42
C GLU A 90 -6.97 -12.64 8.25
N ILE A 91 -8.30 -12.62 8.42
CA ILE A 91 -9.02 -11.54 9.11
C ILE A 91 -9.76 -12.13 10.29
N ASP A 92 -9.66 -11.53 11.47
CA ASP A 92 -10.44 -11.94 12.64
C ASP A 92 -11.92 -11.58 12.45
N SER A 93 -12.82 -12.48 12.83
CA SER A 93 -14.25 -12.30 12.58
C SER A 93 -14.96 -11.39 13.57
N LYS A 94 -14.34 -11.07 14.72
CA LYS A 94 -14.89 -10.21 15.76
C LYS A 94 -14.55 -8.75 15.50
N ASP A 95 -13.28 -8.45 15.24
CA ASP A 95 -12.78 -7.07 15.08
C ASP A 95 -12.51 -6.67 13.62
N TYR A 96 -12.51 -7.63 12.69
CA TYR A 96 -12.24 -7.42 11.27
C TYR A 96 -10.83 -6.90 10.96
N PHE A 97 -9.88 -7.07 11.88
CA PHE A 97 -8.47 -6.76 11.63
C PHE A 97 -7.77 -7.89 10.89
N VAL A 98 -6.83 -7.50 10.02
CA VAL A 98 -5.95 -8.42 9.31
C VAL A 98 -4.88 -8.90 10.30
N HIS A 99 -4.67 -10.19 10.42
CA HIS A 99 -3.54 -10.71 11.21
C HIS A 99 -2.37 -11.09 10.33
N ASN A 100 -2.66 -11.69 9.17
CA ASN A 100 -1.65 -12.12 8.23
C ASN A 100 -2.07 -11.74 6.82
N ALA A 101 -1.10 -11.32 6.01
CA ALA A 101 -1.29 -11.11 4.59
C ALA A 101 -0.09 -11.63 3.79
N ASN A 102 -0.39 -12.44 2.78
CA ASN A 102 0.57 -12.87 1.76
C ASN A 102 0.15 -12.24 0.44
N LEU A 103 0.99 -11.40 -0.13
CA LEU A 103 0.71 -10.64 -1.34
C LEU A 103 1.78 -10.88 -2.39
N ILE A 104 1.34 -11.02 -3.64
CA ILE A 104 2.18 -10.97 -4.83
C ILE A 104 1.70 -9.79 -5.64
N ILE A 105 2.59 -8.83 -5.85
CA ILE A 105 2.38 -7.66 -6.68
C ILE A 105 3.25 -7.85 -7.93
N THR A 106 2.64 -7.79 -9.11
CA THR A 106 3.34 -7.86 -10.39
C THR A 106 3.06 -6.60 -11.16
N ALA A 107 4.10 -5.82 -11.43
CA ALA A 107 4.06 -4.66 -12.31
C ALA A 107 4.61 -5.05 -13.68
N ASP A 108 3.74 -5.16 -14.67
CA ASP A 108 4.12 -5.40 -16.06
C ASP A 108 4.55 -4.09 -16.70
N MET A 109 5.70 -4.11 -17.35
CA MET A 109 6.28 -2.95 -18.01
C MET A 109 5.93 -2.97 -19.50
N ASP A 110 5.66 -1.79 -20.06
CA ASP A 110 5.47 -1.63 -21.50
C ASP A 110 6.83 -1.66 -22.21
N SER A 111 7.11 -2.78 -22.89
CA SER A 111 8.35 -2.93 -23.68
C SER A 111 8.46 -1.95 -24.84
N GLY A 112 7.33 -1.47 -25.38
CA GLY A 112 7.30 -0.49 -26.47
C GLY A 112 7.77 0.90 -26.04
N LYS A 113 7.82 1.16 -24.73
CA LYS A 113 8.24 2.42 -24.13
C LYS A 113 9.61 2.35 -23.45
N GLN A 114 10.35 1.27 -23.69
CA GLN A 114 11.75 1.12 -23.28
C GLN A 114 12.73 1.03 -24.49
N PRO A 115 12.56 1.83 -25.56
CA PRO A 115 13.27 1.60 -26.83
C PRO A 115 14.80 1.78 -26.74
N GLU A 116 15.29 2.59 -25.79
CA GLU A 116 16.73 2.85 -25.61
C GLU A 116 17.39 1.98 -24.52
N SER A 117 16.62 1.12 -23.86
CA SER A 117 17.18 0.26 -22.82
C SER A 117 17.92 -0.93 -23.43
N ARG A 118 19.17 -1.12 -23.01
CA ARG A 118 19.95 -2.33 -23.37
C ARG A 118 19.36 -3.60 -22.76
N GLN A 119 18.51 -3.47 -21.74
CA GLN A 119 17.79 -4.57 -21.09
C GLN A 119 16.33 -4.16 -20.89
N VAL A 120 15.43 -4.77 -21.66
CA VAL A 120 13.99 -4.54 -21.51
C VAL A 120 13.51 -5.24 -20.25
N ILE A 121 13.04 -4.47 -19.28
CA ILE A 121 12.39 -5.01 -18.09
C ILE A 121 10.98 -5.43 -18.54
N LYS A 122 10.61 -6.70 -18.31
CA LYS A 122 9.28 -7.20 -18.65
C LYS A 122 8.30 -7.00 -17.51
N SER A 123 8.74 -7.32 -16.30
CA SER A 123 7.95 -7.15 -15.11
C SER A 123 8.82 -7.02 -13.88
N ILE A 124 8.25 -6.40 -12.86
CA ILE A 124 8.77 -6.35 -11.50
C ILE A 124 7.79 -7.15 -10.64
N VAL A 125 8.31 -8.14 -9.91
CA VAL A 125 7.50 -8.97 -8.99
C VAL A 125 7.95 -8.69 -7.57
N ILE A 126 7.00 -8.40 -6.71
CA ILE A 126 7.20 -8.17 -5.29
C ILE A 126 6.36 -9.19 -4.54
N ASP A 127 7.04 -10.06 -3.80
CA ASP A 127 6.42 -10.94 -2.83
C ASP A 127 6.51 -10.28 -1.46
N ALA A 128 5.37 -10.04 -0.83
CA ALA A 128 5.28 -9.38 0.45
C ALA A 128 4.51 -10.25 1.44
N PHE A 129 5.08 -10.36 2.64
CA PHE A 129 4.46 -11.03 3.76
C PHE A 129 4.36 -10.05 4.92
N TYR A 130 3.17 -10.00 5.51
CA TYR A 130 2.90 -9.16 6.66
C TYR A 130 2.25 -9.98 7.76
N GLU A 131 2.79 -9.83 8.96
CA GLU A 131 2.16 -10.25 10.21
C GLU A 131 1.85 -8.99 11.01
N TYR A 132 0.61 -8.87 11.44
CA TYR A 132 0.12 -7.72 12.17
C TYR A 132 -0.34 -8.13 13.57
N TYR A 133 0.13 -7.38 14.55
CA TYR A 133 -0.12 -7.58 15.96
C TYR A 133 -0.32 -6.23 16.67
N ASP A 134 -0.83 -6.28 17.90
CA ASP A 134 -0.94 -5.12 18.78
C ASP A 134 -1.73 -3.94 18.21
N TYR A 135 -2.83 -4.25 17.52
CA TYR A 135 -3.80 -3.25 17.06
C TYR A 135 -4.30 -2.40 18.24
N ASN A 136 -4.28 -1.08 18.07
CA ASN A 136 -4.73 -0.08 19.05
C ASN A 136 -3.95 -0.09 20.38
N VAL A 137 -2.76 -0.68 20.41
CA VAL A 137 -1.85 -0.54 21.56
C VAL A 137 -1.15 0.81 21.48
N GLU A 138 -0.98 1.46 22.64
CA GLU A 138 -0.21 2.69 22.74
C GLU A 138 1.27 2.37 22.50
N VAL A 139 1.85 3.00 21.46
CA VAL A 139 3.26 2.86 21.13
C VAL A 139 3.99 4.11 21.60
N ASP A 140 4.94 3.93 22.52
CA ASP A 140 5.85 5.00 22.91
C ASP A 140 6.99 5.11 21.89
N VAL A 141 7.09 6.26 21.24
CA VAL A 141 8.11 6.53 20.22
C VAL A 141 9.11 7.51 20.81
N GLU A 142 10.24 6.98 21.27
CA GLU A 142 11.36 7.79 21.74
C GLU A 142 12.26 8.19 20.57
N ILE A 143 12.49 9.50 20.41
CA ILE A 143 13.46 10.02 19.44
C ILE A 143 14.81 10.13 20.14
N PRO A 144 15.87 9.41 19.69
CA PRO A 144 17.20 9.55 20.26
C PRO A 144 17.69 10.99 20.23
N ALA A 145 18.34 11.44 21.30
CA ALA A 145 18.79 12.83 21.43
C ALA A 145 19.77 13.26 20.33
N GLU A 146 20.48 12.30 19.74
CA GLU A 146 21.40 12.50 18.62
C GLU A 146 20.66 12.77 17.30
N ALA A 147 19.48 12.18 17.10
CA ALA A 147 18.67 12.40 15.89
C ALA A 147 18.17 13.84 15.81
N LEU A 148 17.91 14.48 16.96
CA LEU A 148 17.56 15.91 17.04
C LEU A 148 18.72 16.85 16.69
N LYS A 149 19.95 16.33 16.60
CA LYS A 149 21.17 17.08 16.28
C LYS A 149 21.74 16.71 14.91
N ALA A 150 21.08 15.82 14.18
CA ALA A 150 21.51 15.45 12.84
C ALA A 150 21.48 16.68 11.94
N GLU A 151 22.55 16.91 11.17
CA GLU A 151 22.59 17.99 10.19
C GLU A 151 21.58 17.70 9.08
N GLU A 152 20.74 18.68 8.76
CA GLU A 152 19.86 18.61 7.59
C GLU A 152 20.73 18.67 6.34
N ILE A 153 20.81 17.56 5.60
CA ILE A 153 21.43 17.54 4.28
C ILE A 153 20.42 18.14 3.31
N VAL A 154 20.64 19.39 2.92
CA VAL A 154 19.94 20.00 1.79
C VAL A 154 20.51 19.35 0.52
N VAL A 155 19.71 18.53 -0.13
CA VAL A 155 20.05 17.98 -1.45
C VAL A 155 19.65 19.04 -2.49
N GLU A 156 20.65 19.63 -3.16
CA GLU A 156 20.45 20.50 -4.33
C GLU A 156 20.06 19.70 -5.58
#